data_AF-A0A4R0XYT4-F1
#
_entry.id   AF-A0A4R0XYT4-F1
#
_cell.length_a   1.000
_cell.length_b   1.000
_cell.length_c   1.000
_cell.angle_alpha   90.00
_cell.angle_beta   90.00
_cell.angle_gamma   90.00
#
_symmetry.space_group_name_H-M   'P 1'
#
loop_
_entity.id
_entity.type
_entity.pdbx_description
1 polymer ?
#
loop_
_entity_poly.entity_id
_entity_poly.type
_entity_poly.pdbx_seq_one_letter_code
_entity_poly.pdbx_strand_id
1 'polypeptide(L)'
;MSNIQNKHVFAKRLVSEFVDAKNDPNEVLAGKATVSTQQQYSAGGVLPRQIYAGQQLFAHFDTLGKVPNNEQVFVRWSNPSTGEVLFFMPQRVSVNREQNWVSFNPVNGWKVGSYDVKYYQLNDQLNPIAQTSFKIDQVID
;
A
#
# COMPACT_ATOMS: atom_id res chain seq x y z
N MET A 1 8.69 2.14 19.93
CA MET A 1 8.42 0.79 20.48
C MET A 1 7.28 0.19 19.68
N SER A 2 7.37 -1.07 19.27
CA SER A 2 6.34 -1.71 18.45
C SER A 2 5.02 -1.84 19.23
N ASN A 3 3.90 -1.36 18.67
CA ASN A 3 2.56 -1.50 19.27
C ASN A 3 1.99 -2.93 19.13
N ILE A 4 2.86 -3.91 18.89
CA ILE A 4 2.51 -5.32 18.78
C ILE A 4 2.69 -5.97 20.16
N GLN A 5 1.61 -6.06 20.94
CA GLN A 5 1.58 -6.69 22.26
C GLN A 5 1.29 -8.20 22.18
N ASN A 6 0.47 -8.62 21.22
CA ASN A 6 0.07 -10.00 20.97
C ASN A 6 0.57 -10.48 19.60
N LYS A 7 1.78 -11.05 19.61
CA LYS A 7 2.47 -11.57 18.41
C LYS A 7 1.69 -12.69 17.70
N HIS A 8 0.93 -13.50 18.43
CA HIS A 8 0.14 -14.58 17.84
C HIS A 8 -1.03 -14.03 17.02
N VAL A 9 -1.74 -13.02 17.56
CA VAL A 9 -2.80 -12.32 16.82
C VAL A 9 -2.24 -11.63 15.60
N PHE A 10 -1.10 -10.93 15.76
CA PHE A 10 -0.40 -10.30 14.66
C PHE A 10 -0.04 -11.30 13.55
N ALA A 11 0.60 -12.43 13.89
CA ALA A 11 0.98 -13.45 12.93
C ALA A 11 -0.23 -14.03 12.19
N LYS A 12 -1.33 -14.33 12.91
CA LYS A 12 -2.57 -14.82 12.30
C LYS A 12 -3.15 -13.80 11.32
N ARG A 13 -3.16 -12.51 11.68
CA ARG A 13 -3.64 -11.44 10.81
C ARG A 13 -2.75 -11.28 9.58
N LEU A 14 -1.44 -11.29 9.78
CA LEU A 14 -0.48 -11.21 8.68
C LEU A 14 -0.67 -12.33 7.66
N VAL A 15 -0.82 -13.58 8.12
CA VAL A 15 -1.08 -14.72 7.23
C VAL A 15 -2.41 -14.55 6.48
N SER A 16 -3.47 -14.11 7.17
CA SER A 16 -4.77 -13.87 6.53
C SER A 16 -4.67 -12.84 5.40
N GLU A 17 -4.04 -11.70 5.67
CA GLU A 17 -3.87 -10.63 4.67
C GLU A 17 -2.96 -11.05 3.52
N PHE A 18 -1.99 -11.94 3.77
CA PHE A 18 -1.14 -12.52 2.72
C PHE A 18 -1.90 -13.53 1.83
N VAL A 19 -2.79 -14.34 2.41
CA VAL A 19 -3.55 -15.35 1.66
C VAL A 19 -4.67 -14.71 0.84
N ASP A 20 -5.41 -13.76 1.41
CA ASP A 20 -6.51 -13.10 0.69
C ASP A 20 -6.00 -12.09 -0.34
N ALA A 21 -4.89 -11.40 -0.02
CA ALA A 21 -4.12 -10.50 -0.88
C ALA A 21 -4.93 -9.56 -1.79
N LYS A 22 -6.11 -9.11 -1.35
CA LYS A 22 -7.00 -8.23 -2.12
C LYS A 22 -7.63 -7.16 -1.24
N ASN A 23 -7.94 -6.03 -1.84
CA ASN A 23 -8.68 -4.96 -1.20
C ASN A 23 -10.17 -5.32 -1.09
N ASP A 24 -10.83 -4.87 -0.02
CA ASP A 24 -12.28 -4.95 0.12
C ASP A 24 -12.88 -3.56 -0.15
N PRO A 25 -13.58 -3.36 -1.29
CA PRO A 25 -14.11 -2.03 -1.65
C PRO A 25 -15.14 -1.49 -0.66
N ASN A 26 -15.72 -2.34 0.20
CA ASN A 26 -16.70 -1.94 1.21
C ASN A 26 -16.09 -1.70 2.60
N GLU A 27 -14.77 -1.87 2.75
CA GLU A 27 -14.09 -1.67 4.03
C GLU A 27 -14.14 -0.20 4.46
N VAL A 28 -14.55 0.03 5.71
CA VAL A 28 -14.61 1.38 6.29
C VAL A 28 -13.21 1.79 6.74
N LEU A 29 -12.62 2.75 6.03
CA LEU A 29 -11.24 3.17 6.21
C LEU A 29 -11.13 4.55 6.87
N ALA A 30 -10.11 4.72 7.72
CA ALA A 30 -9.85 5.98 8.40
C ALA A 30 -9.19 7.02 7.48
N GLY A 31 -8.51 6.56 6.43
CA GLY A 31 -7.72 7.37 5.52
C GLY A 31 -8.03 7.13 4.04
N LYS A 32 -7.25 7.77 3.18
CA LYS A 32 -7.32 7.65 1.72
C LYS A 32 -5.95 7.30 1.16
N ALA A 33 -5.91 6.63 0.02
CA ALA A 33 -4.68 6.35 -0.69
C ALA A 33 -4.84 6.55 -2.20
N THR A 34 -3.74 6.90 -2.87
CA THR A 34 -3.63 7.00 -4.32
C THR A 34 -2.26 6.51 -4.76
N VAL A 35 -2.10 6.19 -6.05
CA VAL A 35 -0.79 5.81 -6.63
C VAL A 35 -0.44 6.80 -7.74
N SER A 36 0.83 7.17 -7.82
CA SER A 36 1.37 8.00 -8.90
C SER A 36 2.81 7.61 -9.26
N THR A 37 3.32 8.19 -10.34
CA THR A 37 4.74 8.11 -10.72
C THR A 37 5.60 9.17 -10.04
N GLN A 38 5.01 10.03 -9.20
CA GLN A 38 5.67 11.18 -8.61
C GLN A 38 5.78 11.02 -7.10
N GLN A 39 6.97 11.37 -6.58
CA GLN A 39 7.21 11.41 -5.14
C GLN A 39 6.42 12.53 -4.45
N GLN A 40 6.19 13.65 -5.14
CA GLN A 40 5.38 14.73 -4.60
C GLN A 40 3.92 14.46 -4.93
N TYR A 41 3.06 14.46 -3.90
CA TYR A 41 1.64 14.31 -4.09
C TYR A 41 1.09 15.51 -4.87
N SER A 42 0.48 15.25 -6.02
CA SER A 42 -0.24 16.22 -6.82
C SER A 42 -1.73 15.87 -6.81
N ALA A 43 -2.55 16.80 -6.32
CA ALA A 43 -4.01 16.63 -6.34
C ALA A 43 -4.47 16.54 -7.80
N GLY A 44 -4.95 15.36 -8.21
CA GLY A 44 -5.37 15.08 -9.59
C GLY A 44 -4.35 14.29 -10.44
N GLY A 45 -3.19 13.93 -9.88
CA GLY A 45 -2.24 13.03 -10.53
C GLY A 45 -2.83 11.62 -10.64
N VAL A 46 -3.39 11.29 -11.80
CA VAL A 46 -3.83 9.93 -12.14
C VAL A 46 -2.61 9.15 -12.62
N LEU A 47 -2.38 7.96 -12.04
CA LEU A 47 -1.36 7.06 -12.55
C LEU A 47 -1.61 6.79 -14.05
N PRO A 48 -0.63 7.05 -14.93
CA PRO A 48 -0.75 6.67 -16.34
C PRO A 48 -1.00 5.17 -16.46
N ARG A 49 -1.90 4.77 -17.37
CA ARG A 49 -2.14 3.35 -17.62
C ARG A 49 -1.01 2.67 -18.39
N GLN A 50 -0.10 3.46 -18.94
CA GLN A 50 1.13 3.02 -19.59
C GLN A 50 2.32 3.41 -18.70
N ILE A 51 3.14 2.45 -18.32
CA ILE A 51 4.33 2.67 -17.48
C ILE A 51 5.54 1.87 -17.97
N TYR A 52 6.75 2.22 -17.55
CA TYR A 52 7.93 1.39 -17.81
C TYR A 52 7.97 0.15 -16.90
N ALA A 53 8.57 -0.95 -17.36
CA ALA A 53 8.71 -2.18 -16.59
C ALA A 53 9.38 -1.93 -15.23
N GLY A 54 10.46 -1.13 -15.22
CA GLY A 54 11.19 -0.75 -14.01
C GLY A 54 10.65 0.50 -13.28
N GLN A 55 9.49 1.04 -13.68
CA GLN A 55 8.99 2.30 -13.14
C GLN A 55 8.77 2.21 -11.62
N GLN A 56 9.42 3.09 -10.86
CA GLN A 56 9.09 3.27 -9.45
C GLN A 56 7.73 3.96 -9.32
N LEU A 57 6.83 3.34 -8.56
CA LEU A 57 5.52 3.89 -8.22
C LEU A 57 5.49 4.31 -6.77
N PHE A 58 4.73 5.36 -6.49
CA PHE A 58 4.57 5.95 -5.16
C PHE A 58 3.12 5.82 -4.75
N ALA A 59 2.85 5.00 -3.73
CA ALA A 59 1.54 4.94 -3.12
C ALA A 59 1.48 5.97 -2.01
N HIS A 60 0.71 7.03 -2.22
CA HIS A 60 0.45 8.08 -1.24
C HIS A 60 -0.70 7.67 -0.33
N PHE A 61 -0.65 8.07 0.94
CA PHE A 61 -1.76 7.90 1.85
C PHE A 61 -1.87 9.06 2.84
N ASP A 62 -3.09 9.30 3.29
CA ASP A 62 -3.43 10.31 4.29
C ASP A 62 -4.37 9.68 5.31
N THR A 63 -4.03 9.82 6.59
CA THR A 63 -4.82 9.32 7.72
C THR A 63 -5.93 10.27 8.14
N LEU A 64 -6.00 11.48 7.55
CA LEU A 64 -6.94 12.56 7.88
C LEU A 64 -6.88 12.94 9.37
N GLY A 65 -5.72 12.76 10.00
CA GLY A 65 -5.51 12.97 11.44
C GLY A 65 -6.19 11.94 12.35
N LYS A 66 -6.81 10.88 11.80
CA LYS A 66 -7.58 9.89 12.58
C LYS A 66 -6.75 8.73 13.11
N VAL A 67 -5.59 8.48 12.50
CA VAL A 67 -4.66 7.43 12.93
C VAL A 67 -3.46 8.12 13.58
N PRO A 68 -3.06 7.71 14.80
CA PRO A 68 -1.86 8.23 15.44
C PRO A 68 -0.68 8.16 14.48
N ASN A 69 0.16 9.20 14.50
CA ASN A 69 1.38 9.24 13.71
C ASN A 69 2.32 8.13 14.17
N ASN A 70 2.23 6.98 13.52
CA ASN A 70 3.17 5.90 13.68
C ASN A 70 4.31 6.15 12.70
N GLU A 71 5.55 6.17 13.19
CA GLU A 71 6.73 6.25 12.32
C GLU A 71 6.83 5.06 11.36
N GLN A 72 6.01 4.01 11.57
CA GLN A 72 5.93 2.85 10.70
C GLN A 72 4.49 2.44 10.40
N VAL A 73 4.26 2.03 9.16
CA VAL A 73 3.02 1.37 8.71
C VAL A 73 3.37 0.01 8.11
N PHE A 74 2.43 -0.92 8.13
CA PHE A 74 2.53 -2.10 7.27
C PHE A 74 1.90 -1.78 5.92
N VAL A 75 2.51 -2.21 4.81
CA VAL A 75 1.94 -1.98 3.48
C VAL A 75 2.01 -3.24 2.63
N ARG A 76 0.91 -3.52 1.93
CA ARG A 76 0.77 -4.62 0.99
C ARG A 76 0.63 -4.07 -0.42
N TRP A 77 1.41 -4.59 -1.35
CA TRP A 77 1.18 -4.49 -2.80
C TRP A 77 0.87 -5.89 -3.33
N SER A 78 -0.18 -6.03 -4.11
CA SER A 78 -0.53 -7.31 -4.72
C SER A 78 -1.16 -7.14 -6.10
N ASN A 79 -1.19 -8.25 -6.84
CA ASN A 79 -2.05 -8.42 -8.00
C ASN A 79 -3.25 -9.29 -7.58
N PRO A 80 -4.44 -8.69 -7.32
CA PRO A 80 -5.59 -9.42 -6.82
C PRO A 80 -6.14 -10.47 -7.80
N SER A 81 -5.83 -10.35 -9.10
CA SER A 81 -6.27 -11.33 -10.11
C SER A 81 -5.46 -12.63 -10.07
N THR A 82 -4.22 -12.58 -9.58
CA THR A 82 -3.32 -13.75 -9.49
C THR A 82 -3.10 -14.22 -8.05
N GLY A 83 -3.45 -13.41 -7.06
CA GLY A 83 -3.11 -13.64 -5.66
C GLY A 83 -1.63 -13.37 -5.34
N GLU A 84 -0.85 -12.87 -6.30
CA GLU A 84 0.56 -12.57 -6.10
C GLU A 84 0.74 -11.37 -5.15
N VAL A 85 1.43 -11.59 -4.03
CA VAL A 85 1.87 -10.52 -3.13
C VAL A 85 3.27 -10.08 -3.58
N LEU A 86 3.35 -8.85 -4.08
CA LEU A 86 4.60 -8.25 -4.59
C LEU A 86 5.46 -7.66 -3.47
N PHE A 87 4.80 -7.16 -2.43
CA PHE A 87 5.43 -6.50 -1.30
C PHE A 87 4.51 -6.60 -0.09
N PHE A 88 5.03 -7.03 1.06
CA PHE A 88 4.24 -7.04 2.30
C PHE A 88 5.13 -6.97 3.54
N MET A 89 5.47 -5.74 3.97
CA MET A 89 6.41 -5.52 5.07
C MET A 89 6.19 -4.14 5.72
N PRO A 90 6.74 -3.91 6.94
CA PRO A 90 6.68 -2.59 7.55
C PRO A 90 7.55 -1.59 6.79
N GLN A 91 7.08 -0.35 6.70
CA GLN A 91 7.74 0.77 6.05
C GLN A 91 7.72 1.99 6.95
N ARG A 92 8.83 2.72 6.97
CA ARG A 92 8.93 3.97 7.72
C ARG A 92 8.22 5.08 6.97
N VAL A 93 7.46 5.88 7.70
CA VAL A 93 6.77 7.06 7.19
C VAL A 93 7.15 8.26 8.06
N SER A 94 7.30 9.42 7.45
CA SER A 94 7.84 10.61 8.13
C SER A 94 6.72 11.48 8.66
N VAL A 95 6.59 11.57 9.98
CA VAL A 95 5.60 12.39 10.69
C VAL A 95 5.59 13.86 10.28
N ASN A 96 6.76 14.40 9.89
CA ASN A 96 6.94 15.81 9.52
C ASN A 96 6.75 16.06 8.01
N ARG A 97 6.36 15.06 7.23
CA ARG A 97 6.01 15.24 5.81
C ARG A 97 4.50 15.20 5.72
N GLU A 98 3.90 16.30 5.27
CA GLU A 98 2.48 16.35 4.89
C GLU A 98 2.12 15.33 3.78
N GLN A 99 3.11 14.60 3.25
CA GLN A 99 2.98 13.58 2.23
C GLN A 99 3.59 12.27 2.72
N ASN A 100 2.74 11.32 3.13
CA ASN A 100 3.17 9.96 3.46
C ASN A 100 3.03 9.09 2.21
N TRP A 101 4.14 8.48 1.79
CA TRP A 101 4.12 7.52 0.69
C TRP A 101 5.10 6.38 0.93
N VAL A 102 4.80 5.25 0.30
CA VAL A 102 5.76 4.15 0.11
C VAL A 102 5.98 3.97 -1.38
N SER A 103 7.24 3.89 -1.76
CA SER A 103 7.61 3.64 -3.15
C SER A 103 7.95 2.18 -3.38
N PHE A 104 7.60 1.63 -4.53
CA PHE A 104 7.91 0.25 -4.89
C PHE A 104 8.08 0.08 -6.41
N ASN A 105 8.97 -0.83 -6.78
CA ASN A 105 9.13 -1.36 -8.13
C ASN A 105 9.45 -2.87 -8.01
N PRO A 106 8.72 -3.76 -8.70
CA PRO A 106 9.00 -5.19 -8.69
C PRO A 106 10.35 -5.51 -9.34
N VAL A 107 11.10 -6.46 -8.79
CA VAL A 107 12.40 -6.91 -9.34
C VAL A 107 12.26 -7.41 -10.78
N ASN A 108 11.17 -8.13 -11.08
CA ASN A 108 10.89 -8.65 -12.42
C ASN A 108 10.08 -7.65 -13.29
N GLY A 109 10.00 -6.39 -12.86
CA GLY A 109 9.21 -5.36 -13.51
C GLY A 109 7.70 -5.51 -13.32
N TRP A 110 6.99 -4.45 -13.69
CA TRP A 110 5.54 -4.45 -13.75
C TRP A 110 5.01 -5.29 -14.91
N LYS A 111 3.84 -5.88 -14.72
CA LYS A 111 3.07 -6.56 -15.77
C LYS A 111 1.77 -5.82 -16.04
N VAL A 112 1.18 -6.04 -17.21
CA VAL A 112 -0.20 -5.60 -17.48
C VAL A 112 -1.15 -6.28 -16.49
N GLY A 113 -2.05 -5.52 -15.88
CA GLY A 113 -2.97 -6.04 -14.86
C GLY A 113 -3.51 -4.99 -13.91
N SER A 114 -4.30 -5.46 -12.94
CA SER A 114 -4.78 -4.67 -11.81
C SER A 114 -3.90 -4.94 -10.59
N TYR A 115 -3.73 -3.92 -9.77
CA TYR A 115 -2.93 -3.98 -8.56
C TYR A 115 -3.62 -3.27 -7.42
N ASP A 116 -3.43 -3.83 -6.23
CA ASP A 116 -3.95 -3.31 -4.97
C ASP A 116 -2.80 -2.84 -4.08
N VAL A 117 -3.01 -1.71 -3.41
CA VAL A 117 -2.19 -1.25 -2.31
C VAL A 117 -3.06 -1.09 -1.07
N LYS A 118 -2.61 -1.61 0.08
CA LYS A 118 -3.29 -1.46 1.37
C LYS A 118 -2.32 -1.12 2.48
N TYR A 119 -2.70 -0.16 3.30
CA TYR A 119 -1.96 0.33 4.45
C TYR A 119 -2.61 -0.12 5.74
N TYR A 120 -1.79 -0.51 6.71
CA TYR A 120 -2.23 -0.98 8.01
C TYR A 120 -1.44 -0.31 9.12
N GLN A 121 -2.08 -0.14 10.27
CA GLN A 121 -1.40 0.22 11.50
C GLN A 121 -0.46 -0.93 11.89
N LEU A 122 0.76 -0.59 12.31
CA LEU A 122 1.70 -1.56 12.87
C LEU A 122 1.33 -1.88 14.33
N ASN A 123 0.25 -2.64 14.50
CA ASN A 123 -0.28 -3.13 15.77
C ASN A 123 -0.70 -4.61 15.65
N ASP A 124 -1.21 -5.20 16.73
CA ASP A 124 -1.56 -6.63 16.76
C ASP A 124 -2.62 -7.02 15.73
N GLN A 125 -3.55 -6.14 15.44
CA GLN A 125 -4.71 -6.43 14.61
C GLN A 125 -4.46 -6.15 13.13
N LEU A 126 -3.34 -5.49 12.78
CA LEU A 126 -3.11 -4.90 11.47
C LEU A 126 -4.34 -4.11 11.03
N ASN A 127 -4.78 -3.14 11.84
CA ASN A 127 -5.98 -2.38 11.49
C ASN A 127 -5.78 -1.63 10.17
N PRO A 128 -6.70 -1.77 9.20
CA PRO A 128 -6.59 -1.11 7.91
C PRO A 128 -6.72 0.41 8.08
N ILE A 129 -5.88 1.15 7.36
CA ILE A 129 -5.84 2.62 7.38
C ILE A 129 -6.47 3.17 6.11
N ALA A 130 -5.93 2.73 4.97
CA ALA A 130 -6.27 3.22 3.64
C ALA A 130 -5.96 2.14 2.61
N GLN A 131 -6.62 2.19 1.47
CA GLN A 131 -6.33 1.30 0.35
C GLN A 131 -6.63 2.01 -0.97
N THR A 132 -6.05 1.50 -2.04
CA THR A 132 -6.27 1.98 -3.40
C THR A 132 -5.98 0.87 -4.40
N SER A 133 -6.59 0.97 -5.58
CA SER A 133 -6.40 0.02 -6.66
C SER A 133 -6.11 0.79 -7.95
N PHE A 134 -5.21 0.27 -8.77
CA PHE A 134 -4.85 0.88 -10.04
C PHE A 134 -4.69 -0.19 -11.13
N LYS A 135 -4.69 0.26 -12.39
CA LYS A 135 -4.58 -0.61 -13.56
C LYS A 135 -3.44 -0.16 -14.45
N ILE A 136 -2.65 -1.13 -14.90
CA ILE A 136 -1.65 -0.98 -15.95
C ILE A 136 -2.19 -1.67 -17.19
N ASP A 137 -2.48 -0.90 -18.23
CA ASP A 137 -2.94 -1.41 -19.53
C ASP A 137 -1.75 -1.69 -20.47
N GLN A 138 -0.60 -1.04 -20.28
CA GLN A 138 0.59 -1.23 -21.10
C GLN A 138 1.88 -1.08 -20.30
N VAL A 139 2.85 -1.95 -20.58
CA VAL A 139 4.22 -1.88 -20.04
C VAL A 139 5.18 -1.60 -21.19
N ILE A 140 6.07 -0.63 -20.99
CA ILE A 140 7.16 -0.29 -21.90
C ILE A 140 8.46 -0.89 -21.33
N ASP A 141 9.20 -1.63 -22.15
CA ASP A 141 10.52 -2.17 -21.78
C ASP A 141 11.63 -1.11 -21.84
#